data_AF-A0A2G8JUU3-F1
#
_entry.id   AF-A0A2G8JUU3-F1
#
_cell.length_a   1.000
_cell.length_b   1.000
_cell.length_c   1.000
_cell.angle_alpha   90.00
_cell.angle_beta   90.00
_cell.angle_gamma   90.00
#
_symmetry.space_group_name_H-M   'P 1'
#
loop_
_entity.id
_entity.type
_entity.pdbx_description
1 polymer ?
#
loop_
_entity_poly.entity_id
_entity_poly.type
_entity_poly.pdbx_seq_one_letter_code
_entity_poly.pdbx_strand_id
1 'polypeptide(L)'
;MAEAEPSQSTGRDTGTNPAEGFGRFKNDLADHLDLPVIRKLSYLLGLKSGETDIIDRSLTPGYMMVNLMERRGVIASTCITDLVNMLHDLKLAGLAKRIQESFQANTSQTMKDQDLE
;
A
#
# COMPACT_ATOMS: atom_id res chain seq x y z
N MET A 1 41.34 -17.02 36.78
CA MET A 1 40.23 -16.48 37.57
C MET A 1 39.71 -15.27 36.82
N ALA A 2 38.42 -15.29 36.46
CA ALA A 2 37.49 -14.18 36.18
C ALA A 2 37.95 -13.07 35.19
N GLU A 3 37.18 -12.59 34.22
CA GLU A 3 35.73 -12.41 34.14
C GLU A 3 35.23 -12.57 32.70
N ALA A 4 33.96 -12.95 32.60
CA ALA A 4 33.20 -13.11 31.38
C ALA A 4 32.32 -11.86 31.14
N GLU A 5 32.12 -11.57 29.84
CA GLU A 5 30.96 -10.89 29.23
C GLU A 5 30.81 -9.35 29.41
N PRO A 6 30.16 -8.63 28.46
CA PRO A 6 29.14 -9.14 27.54
C PRO A 6 29.26 -8.77 26.05
N SER A 7 28.98 -9.79 25.23
CA SER A 7 27.94 -9.78 24.20
C SER A 7 27.37 -8.41 23.83
N GLN A 8 27.92 -7.81 22.77
CA GLN A 8 27.19 -6.81 21.98
C GLN A 8 26.09 -7.54 21.22
N SER A 9 24.95 -7.71 21.88
CA SER A 9 23.67 -7.92 21.23
C SER A 9 23.45 -6.73 20.31
N THR A 10 23.68 -6.92 19.01
CA THR A 10 23.11 -6.04 18.01
C THR A 10 21.61 -6.27 18.07
N GLY A 11 20.95 -5.56 18.98
CA GLY A 11 19.52 -5.36 18.95
C GLY A 11 19.21 -4.80 17.57
N ARG A 12 18.69 -5.66 16.69
CA ARG A 12 17.99 -5.21 15.50
C ARG A 12 16.75 -4.52 16.04
N ASP A 13 16.88 -3.21 16.25
CA ASP A 13 15.75 -2.30 16.21
C ASP A 13 15.13 -2.43 14.81
N THR A 14 14.30 -3.45 14.60
CA THR A 14 13.29 -3.42 13.55
C THR A 14 12.07 -2.69 14.09
N GLY A 15 12.28 -1.44 14.51
CA GLY A 15 11.22 -0.46 14.58
C GLY A 15 10.76 -0.21 13.15
N THR A 16 9.70 -0.89 12.74
CA THR A 16 9.20 -0.86 11.37
C THR A 16 8.94 0.58 10.95
N ASN A 17 9.71 1.11 9.99
CA ASN A 17 9.52 2.49 9.52
C ASN A 17 8.14 2.61 8.83
N PRO A 18 7.27 3.57 9.21
CA PRO A 18 5.97 3.76 8.56
C PRO A 18 6.07 3.93 7.03
N ALA A 19 7.16 4.52 6.55
CA ALA A 19 7.42 4.66 5.12
C ALA A 19 7.67 3.30 4.43
N GLU A 20 8.33 2.36 5.12
CA GLU A 20 8.56 1.01 4.59
C GLU A 20 7.27 0.18 4.59
N GLY A 21 6.45 0.29 5.64
CA GLY A 21 5.13 -0.35 5.71
C GLY A 21 4.22 0.11 4.57
N PHE A 22 4.13 1.42 4.35
CA PHE A 22 3.38 1.97 3.23
C PHE A 22 3.99 1.57 1.87
N GLY A 23 5.31 1.50 1.76
CA GLY A 23 5.99 0.98 0.58
C GLY A 23 5.59 -0.46 0.24
N ARG A 24 5.55 -1.36 1.23
CA ARG A 24 5.08 -2.74 1.05
C ARG A 24 3.62 -2.80 0.64
N PHE A 25 2.76 -2.01 1.28
CA PHE A 25 1.36 -1.89 0.87
C PHE A 25 1.21 -1.44 -0.60
N LYS A 26 2.01 -0.48 -1.05
CA LYS A 26 1.95 -0.02 -2.46
C LYS A 26 2.30 -1.13 -3.45
N ASN A 27 3.27 -1.98 -3.11
CA ASN A 27 3.64 -3.13 -3.94
C ASN A 27 2.49 -4.15 -3.97
N ASP A 28 1.95 -4.52 -2.80
CA ASP A 28 0.82 -5.45 -2.69
C ASP A 28 -0.40 -4.92 -3.47
N LEU A 29 -0.70 -3.63 -3.34
CA LEU A 29 -1.80 -2.99 -4.05
C LEU A 29 -1.58 -3.08 -5.57
N ALA A 30 -0.37 -2.78 -6.05
CA ALA A 30 -0.06 -2.85 -7.47
C ALA A 30 -0.31 -4.25 -8.05
N ASP A 31 0.01 -5.31 -7.31
CA ASP A 31 -0.20 -6.70 -7.73
C ASP A 31 -1.69 -7.10 -7.79
N HIS A 32 -2.55 -6.41 -7.04
CA HIS A 32 -4.00 -6.62 -7.06
C HIS A 32 -4.73 -5.79 -8.14
N LEU A 33 -4.05 -4.86 -8.81
CA LEU A 33 -4.64 -4.00 -9.83
C LEU A 33 -4.38 -4.57 -11.23
N ASP A 34 -5.30 -5.41 -11.70
CA ASP A 34 -5.31 -5.85 -13.10
C ASP A 34 -5.81 -4.75 -14.05
N LEU A 35 -5.57 -4.91 -15.36
CA LEU A 35 -5.98 -3.92 -16.37
C LEU A 35 -7.50 -3.59 -16.34
N PRO A 36 -8.42 -4.56 -16.20
CA PRO A 36 -9.84 -4.27 -16.02
C PRO A 36 -10.14 -3.34 -14.82
N VAL A 37 -9.51 -3.58 -13.67
CA VAL A 37 -9.69 -2.74 -12.47
C VAL A 37 -9.07 -1.36 -12.70
N ILE A 38 -7.87 -1.31 -13.27
CA ILE A 38 -7.17 -0.05 -13.61
C ILE A 38 -8.03 0.83 -14.51
N ARG A 39 -8.64 0.28 -15.57
CA ARG A 39 -9.51 1.06 -16.46
C ARG A 39 -10.74 1.62 -15.75
N LYS A 40 -11.36 0.84 -14.86
CA LYS A 40 -12.50 1.29 -14.06
C LYS A 40 -12.10 2.39 -13.07
N LEU A 41 -10.97 2.23 -12.39
CA LEU A 41 -10.42 3.28 -11.51
C LEU A 41 -10.05 4.52 -12.31
N SER A 42 -9.46 4.37 -13.50
CA SER A 42 -9.13 5.48 -14.40
C SER A 42 -10.35 6.33 -14.73
N TYR A 43 -11.50 5.69 -14.99
CA TYR A 43 -12.77 6.37 -15.21
C TYR A 43 -13.22 7.16 -13.98
N LEU A 44 -13.20 6.57 -12.78
CA LEU A 44 -13.60 7.26 -11.54
C LEU A 44 -12.63 8.40 -11.18
N LEU A 45 -11.36 8.25 -11.49
CA LEU A 45 -10.33 9.28 -11.32
C LEU A 45 -10.40 10.38 -12.40
N GLY A 46 -11.32 10.28 -13.37
CA GLY A 46 -11.49 11.25 -14.44
C GLY A 46 -10.29 11.35 -15.38
N LEU A 47 -9.55 10.26 -15.57
CA LEU A 47 -8.45 10.22 -16.55
C LEU A 47 -8.97 10.33 -17.97
N LYS A 48 -8.25 11.11 -18.78
CA LYS A 48 -8.52 11.17 -20.23
C LYS A 48 -8.07 9.87 -20.88
N SER A 49 -8.66 9.53 -22.03
CA SER A 49 -8.30 8.32 -22.79
C SER A 49 -6.79 8.19 -23.01
N GLY A 50 -6.10 9.28 -23.38
CA GLY A 50 -4.65 9.25 -23.59
C GLY A 50 -3.84 8.98 -22.32
N GLU A 51 -4.32 9.36 -21.14
CA GLU A 51 -3.66 9.05 -19.86
C GLU A 51 -3.87 7.56 -19.51
N THR A 52 -5.08 7.05 -19.70
CA THR A 52 -5.40 5.63 -19.52
C THR A 52 -4.59 4.75 -20.47
N ASP A 53 -4.45 5.16 -21.74
CA ASP A 53 -3.66 4.44 -22.75
C ASP A 53 -2.18 4.33 -22.37
N ILE A 54 -1.63 5.34 -21.71
CA ILE A 54 -0.25 5.33 -21.21
C ILE A 54 -0.10 4.28 -20.10
N ILE A 55 -1.06 4.22 -19.16
CA ILE A 55 -1.04 3.24 -18.07
C ILE A 55 -1.19 1.82 -18.65
N ASP A 56 -2.16 1.62 -19.53
CA ASP A 56 -2.47 0.32 -20.14
C ASP A 56 -1.29 -0.29 -20.90
N ARG A 57 -0.45 0.55 -21.54
CA ARG A 57 0.71 0.11 -22.33
C ARG A 57 1.99 -0.04 -21.52
N SER A 58 1.95 0.28 -20.23
CA SER A 58 3.10 0.13 -19.34
C SER A 58 3.44 -1.34 -19.11
N LEU A 59 4.72 -1.61 -18.85
CA LEU A 59 5.17 -2.91 -18.34
C LEU A 59 4.69 -3.15 -16.90
N THR A 60 4.37 -2.09 -16.16
CA THR A 60 3.96 -2.13 -14.76
C THR A 60 2.73 -1.25 -14.50
N PRO A 61 1.57 -1.60 -15.12
CA PRO A 61 0.37 -0.76 -15.09
C PRO A 61 -0.17 -0.55 -13.67
N GLY A 62 -0.13 -1.59 -12.82
CA GLY A 62 -0.53 -1.51 -11.41
C GLY A 62 0.28 -0.47 -10.63
N TYR A 63 1.61 -0.49 -10.76
CA TYR A 63 2.49 0.50 -10.12
C TYR A 63 2.24 1.92 -10.60
N MET A 64 1.98 2.11 -11.90
CA MET A 64 1.64 3.43 -12.42
C MET A 64 0.33 3.96 -11.83
N MET A 65 -0.69 3.12 -11.72
CA MET A 65 -1.96 3.47 -11.09
C MET A 65 -1.78 3.81 -9.61
N VAL A 66 -1.01 3.01 -8.87
CA VAL A 66 -0.70 3.28 -7.44
C VAL A 66 0.00 4.63 -7.25
N ASN A 67 1.04 4.90 -8.03
CA ASN A 67 1.77 6.17 -7.95
C ASN A 67 0.87 7.37 -8.31
N LEU A 68 -0.05 7.20 -9.26
CA LEU A 68 -1.02 8.23 -9.61
C LEU A 68 -1.99 8.48 -8.44
N MET A 69 -2.53 7.43 -7.83
CA MET A 69 -3.43 7.54 -6.68
C MET A 69 -2.75 8.20 -5.49
N GLU A 70 -1.49 7.87 -5.20
CA GLU A 70 -0.70 8.52 -4.16
C GLU A 70 -0.50 10.02 -4.46
N ARG A 71 -0.10 10.37 -5.69
CA ARG A 71 0.08 11.79 -6.10
C ARG A 71 -1.21 12.59 -6.05
N ARG A 72 -2.36 11.95 -6.26
CA ARG A 72 -3.69 12.57 -6.18
C ARG A 72 -4.29 12.53 -4.78
N GLY A 73 -3.60 11.96 -3.79
CA GLY A 73 -4.08 11.87 -2.41
C GLY A 73 -5.18 10.84 -2.17
N VAL A 74 -5.47 9.97 -3.14
CA VAL A 74 -6.46 8.89 -3.03
C VAL A 74 -6.01 7.81 -2.05
N ILE A 75 -4.69 7.61 -1.96
CA ILE A 75 -4.06 6.77 -0.95
C ILE A 75 -2.95 7.55 -0.26
N ALA A 76 -2.79 7.29 1.04
CA ALA A 76 -1.72 7.81 1.87
C ALA A 76 -1.33 6.76 2.92
N SER A 77 -0.17 6.96 3.57
CA SER A 77 0.32 6.04 4.62
C SER A 77 -0.63 5.87 5.80
N THR A 78 -1.53 6.83 6.01
CA THR A 78 -2.49 6.84 7.11
C THR A 78 -3.92 6.52 6.69
N CYS A 79 -4.23 6.53 5.39
CA CYS A 79 -5.61 6.44 4.92
C CYS A 79 -5.71 5.95 3.48
N ILE A 80 -6.65 5.03 3.23
CA ILE A 80 -7.01 4.52 1.90
C ILE A 80 -8.53 4.53 1.67
N THR A 81 -9.27 5.30 2.46
CA THR A 81 -10.74 5.30 2.45
C THR A 81 -11.31 5.63 1.08
N ASP A 82 -10.72 6.57 0.36
CA ASP A 82 -11.18 6.95 -0.98
C ASP A 82 -11.03 5.79 -1.99
N LEU A 83 -9.91 5.07 -1.94
CA LEU A 83 -9.72 3.86 -2.73
C LEU A 83 -10.76 2.79 -2.38
N VAL A 84 -10.99 2.54 -1.10
CA VAL A 84 -11.97 1.54 -0.64
C VAL A 84 -13.38 1.90 -1.13
N ASN A 85 -13.77 3.17 -1.01
CA ASN A 85 -15.07 3.67 -1.49
C ASN A 85 -15.21 3.51 -3.01
N MET A 86 -14.19 3.89 -3.79
CA MET A 86 -14.21 3.69 -5.24
C MET A 86 -14.37 2.21 -5.61
N LEU A 87 -13.70 1.30 -4.91
CA LEU A 87 -13.85 -0.14 -5.17
C LEU A 87 -15.25 -0.65 -4.81
N HIS A 88 -15.90 -0.08 -3.79
CA HIS A 88 -17.31 -0.36 -3.49
C HIS A 88 -18.24 0.15 -4.60
N ASP A 89 -18.02 1.36 -5.12
CA ASP A 89 -18.80 1.92 -6.23
C ASP A 89 -18.66 1.08 -7.51
N LEU A 90 -17.49 0.47 -7.72
CA LEU A 90 -17.22 -0.48 -8.80
C LEU A 90 -17.78 -1.89 -8.56
N LYS A 91 -18.48 -2.13 -7.44
CA LYS A 91 -18.99 -3.44 -6.99
C LYS A 91 -17.89 -4.49 -6.78
N LEU A 92 -16.69 -4.04 -6.41
CA LEU A 92 -15.51 -4.86 -6.14
C LEU A 92 -15.28 -5.02 -4.63
N ALA A 93 -16.35 -5.27 -3.85
CA ALA A 93 -16.29 -5.34 -2.39
C ALA A 93 -15.30 -6.39 -1.85
N GLY A 94 -15.13 -7.51 -2.57
CA GLY A 94 -14.13 -8.52 -2.20
C GLY A 94 -12.69 -8.01 -2.34
N LEU A 95 -12.41 -7.20 -3.37
CA LEU A 95 -11.11 -6.57 -3.57
C LEU A 95 -10.89 -5.43 -2.56
N ALA A 96 -11.93 -4.62 -2.29
CA ALA A 96 -11.90 -3.58 -1.27
C ALA A 96 -11.49 -4.14 0.10
N LYS A 97 -12.12 -5.25 0.50
CA LYS A 97 -11.78 -5.95 1.75
C LYS A 97 -10.32 -6.42 1.79
N ARG A 98 -9.84 -7.06 0.72
CA ARG A 98 -8.44 -7.54 0.65
C ARG A 98 -7.43 -6.40 0.73
N ILE A 99 -7.69 -5.28 0.04
CA ILE A 99 -6.83 -4.10 0.09
C ILE A 99 -6.84 -3.47 1.48
N GLN A 100 -7.99 -3.41 2.15
CA GLN A 100 -8.08 -2.93 3.52
C GLN A 100 -7.31 -3.82 4.51
N GLU A 101 -7.43 -5.13 4.38
CA GLU A 101 -6.69 -6.10 5.20
C GLU A 101 -5.17 -6.00 4.94
N SER A 102 -4.74 -5.88 3.67
CA SER A 102 -3.32 -5.70 3.32
C SER A 102 -2.78 -4.37 3.86
N PHE A 103 -3.55 -3.28 3.80
CA PHE A 103 -3.17 -2.00 4.39
C PHE A 103 -2.93 -2.16 5.89
N GLN A 104 -3.90 -2.70 6.62
CA GLN A 104 -3.75 -2.95 8.06
C GLN A 104 -2.59 -3.89 8.38
N ALA A 105 -2.37 -4.95 7.61
CA ALA A 105 -1.25 -5.87 7.84
C ALA A 105 0.10 -5.16 7.69
N ASN A 106 0.24 -4.31 6.68
CA ASN A 106 1.49 -3.62 6.37
C ASN A 106 1.72 -2.33 7.18
N THR A 107 0.66 -1.68 7.69
CA THR A 107 0.72 -0.41 8.43
C THR A 107 0.30 -0.49 9.90
N SER A 108 -0.17 -1.65 10.40
CA SER A 108 -0.48 -1.86 11.83
C SER A 108 0.57 -2.69 12.57
N GLN A 109 1.52 -3.33 11.86
CA GLN A 109 2.72 -3.89 12.51
C GLN A 109 3.56 -2.81 13.22
N THR A 110 3.34 -1.54 12.89
CA THR A 110 3.90 -0.35 13.55
C THR A 110 3.27 0.00 14.90
N MET A 111 2.10 -0.55 15.26
CA MET A 111 1.37 -0.16 16.48
C MET A 111 1.46 -1.16 17.64
N LYS A 112 1.99 -2.37 17.44
CA LYS A 112 2.06 -3.39 18.51
C LYS A 112 3.27 -3.28 19.43
N ASP A 113 4.28 -2.48 19.05
CA ASP A 113 5.52 -2.35 19.83
C ASP A 113 5.57 -1.07 20.68
N GLN A 114 4.49 -0.28 20.77
CA GLN A 114 4.47 0.98 21.53
C GLN A 114 3.64 0.95 22.83
N ASP A 115 3.03 -0.17 23.21
CA ASP A 115 2.17 -0.29 24.41
C ASP A 115 2.76 -1.20 25.51
N LEU A 116 4.07 -1.42 25.53
CA LEU A 116 4.77 -2.16 26.58
C LEU A 116 6.06 -1.43 27.01
N GLU A 117 5.90 -0.28 27.68
CA GLU A 117 6.85 0.25 28.67
C GLU A 117 6.13 0.58 29.98
#